data_AF-A0A2D6E1K3-F1
#
_entry.id   AF-A0A2D6E1K3-F1
#
_cell.length_a   1.000
_cell.length_b   1.000
_cell.length_c   1.000
_cell.angle_alpha   90.00
_cell.angle_beta   90.00
_cell.angle_gamma   90.00
#
_symmetry.space_group_name_H-M   'P 1'
#
loop_
_entity.id
_entity.type
_entity.pdbx_description
1 polymer ?
#
loop_
_entity_poly.entity_id
_entity_poly.type
_entity_poly.pdbx_seq_one_letter_code
_entity_poly.pdbx_strand_id
1 'polypeptide(L)'
;MIRVKKALKKVVKKIKDDGHKYGITFELEETDDTDSLIISNKKSRKAVLIGEVEINSQKIIVSFLINIHKWAWAEAEGFTRNEIIDKFSKEVFTEIKIEKVVENLI
;
A
#
# COMPACT_ATOMS: atom_id res chain seq x y z
N MET A 1 -11.98 -5.74 13.03
CA MET A 1 -11.04 -4.83 13.73
C MET A 1 -9.67 -5.01 13.09
N ILE A 2 -9.02 -3.93 12.66
CA ILE A 2 -7.74 -4.03 11.95
C ILE A 2 -6.63 -4.48 12.94
N ARG A 3 -5.91 -5.57 12.63
CA ARG A 3 -4.85 -6.23 13.42
C ARG A 3 -3.48 -5.59 13.31
N VAL A 4 -3.30 -4.55 12.50
CA VAL A 4 -1.99 -3.93 12.30
C VAL A 4 -1.44 -3.20 13.54
N LYS A 5 -0.11 -3.03 13.57
CA LYS A 5 0.64 -2.34 14.63
C LYS A 5 0.14 -0.91 14.89
N LYS A 6 0.35 -0.42 16.12
CA LYS A 6 -0.15 0.88 16.61
C LYS A 6 0.34 2.07 15.77
N ALA A 7 1.60 2.05 15.31
CA ALA A 7 2.17 3.12 14.49
C ALA A 7 1.46 3.20 13.12
N LEU A 8 1.29 2.06 12.45
CA LEU A 8 0.60 1.96 11.17
C LEU A 8 -0.86 2.42 11.28
N LYS A 9 -1.57 2.06 12.36
CA LYS A 9 -2.94 2.55 12.64
C LYS A 9 -3.03 4.09 12.66
N LYS A 10 -2.04 4.77 13.25
CA LYS A 10 -2.03 6.24 13.32
C LYS A 10 -1.87 6.85 11.92
N VAL A 11 -0.98 6.29 11.10
CA VAL A 11 -0.74 6.73 9.72
C VAL A 11 -1.97 6.51 8.86
N VAL A 12 -2.57 5.32 8.92
CA VAL A 12 -3.82 5.00 8.19
C VAL A 12 -4.96 5.94 8.55
N LYS A 13 -5.12 6.24 9.84
CA LYS A 13 -6.13 7.19 10.29
C LYS A 13 -5.93 8.55 9.64
N LYS A 14 -4.69 9.07 9.64
CA LYS A 14 -4.35 10.33 8.98
C LYS A 14 -4.68 10.30 7.48
N ILE A 15 -4.32 9.24 6.77
CA ILE A 15 -4.60 9.09 5.33
C ILE A 15 -6.12 9.08 5.07
N LYS A 16 -6.90 8.39 5.91
CA LYS A 16 -8.37 8.40 5.83
C LYS A 16 -8.95 9.79 6.07
N ASP A 17 -8.52 10.45 7.13
CA ASP A 17 -8.98 11.80 7.48
C ASP A 17 -8.67 12.80 6.35
N ASP A 18 -7.49 12.68 5.74
CA ASP A 18 -7.08 13.51 4.60
C ASP A 18 -7.89 13.18 3.33
N GLY A 19 -8.13 11.90 3.02
CA GLY A 19 -9.01 11.48 1.92
C GLY A 19 -10.44 12.00 2.04
N HIS A 20 -10.98 12.01 3.26
CA HIS A 20 -12.31 12.55 3.55
C HIS A 20 -12.41 14.05 3.23
N LYS A 21 -11.35 14.83 3.43
CA LYS A 21 -11.31 16.25 3.05
C LYS A 21 -11.47 16.45 1.53
N TYR A 22 -11.07 15.46 0.74
CA TYR A 22 -11.25 15.43 -0.72
C TYR A 22 -12.53 14.71 -1.17
N GLY A 23 -13.41 14.30 -0.25
CA GLY A 23 -14.65 13.57 -0.57
C GLY A 23 -14.41 12.13 -1.03
N ILE A 24 -13.28 11.52 -0.64
CA ILE A 24 -12.88 10.17 -1.04
C ILE A 24 -12.88 9.25 0.17
N THR A 25 -13.43 8.05 -0.04
CA THR A 25 -13.40 6.96 0.94
C THR A 25 -12.44 5.89 0.43
N PHE A 26 -11.36 5.67 1.18
CA PHE A 26 -10.40 4.62 0.88
C PHE A 26 -10.81 3.29 1.52
N GLU A 27 -10.59 2.20 0.79
CA GLU A 27 -10.68 0.85 1.31
C GLU A 27 -9.34 0.42 1.90
N LEU A 28 -9.42 -0.44 2.92
CA LEU A 28 -8.25 -0.98 3.61
C LEU A 28 -8.33 -2.49 3.56
N GLU A 29 -7.24 -3.11 3.17
CA GLU A 29 -7.07 -4.55 3.17
C GLU A 29 -5.80 -4.91 3.94
N GLU A 30 -5.91 -5.88 4.85
CA GLU A 30 -4.74 -6.40 5.56
C GLU A 30 -3.99 -7.35 4.64
N THR A 31 -2.67 -7.33 4.71
CA THR A 31 -1.88 -8.39 4.10
C THR A 31 -1.80 -9.57 5.08
N ASP A 32 -1.19 -10.67 4.63
CA ASP A 32 -0.92 -11.82 5.51
C ASP A 32 0.06 -11.47 6.65
N ASP A 33 0.75 -10.33 6.55
CA ASP A 33 1.64 -9.78 7.57
C ASP A 33 0.92 -8.71 8.42
N THR A 34 1.13 -8.73 9.73
CA THR A 34 0.58 -7.71 10.64
C THR A 34 1.26 -6.35 10.51
N ASP A 35 2.36 -6.30 9.77
CA ASP A 35 3.22 -5.14 9.63
C ASP A 35 2.93 -4.32 8.37
N SER A 36 1.98 -4.75 7.54
CA SER A 36 1.58 -4.02 6.33
C SER A 36 0.08 -4.06 6.04
N LEU A 37 -0.34 -3.19 5.14
CA LEU A 37 -1.72 -3.10 4.64
C LEU A 37 -1.75 -2.43 3.28
N ILE A 38 -2.83 -2.67 2.56
CA ILE A 38 -3.12 -2.02 1.29
C ILE A 38 -4.21 -0.98 1.51
N ILE A 39 -3.99 0.23 1.00
CA ILE A 39 -4.98 1.29 0.89
C ILE A 39 -5.34 1.45 -0.57
N SER A 40 -6.63 1.38 -0.90
CA SER A 40 -7.08 1.50 -2.28
C SER A 40 -8.19 2.52 -2.46
N ASN A 41 -8.23 3.12 -3.65
CA ASN A 41 -9.35 3.93 -4.13
C ASN A 41 -9.96 3.25 -5.35
N LYS A 42 -11.16 2.66 -5.17
CA LYS A 42 -11.87 2.00 -6.27
C LYS A 42 -12.23 2.93 -7.41
N LYS A 43 -12.46 4.23 -7.15
CA LYS A 43 -12.84 5.21 -8.19
C LYS A 43 -11.69 5.47 -9.14
N SER A 44 -10.48 5.69 -8.62
CA SER A 44 -9.28 5.95 -9.44
C SER A 44 -8.57 4.66 -9.87
N ARG A 45 -8.99 3.50 -9.34
CA ARG A 45 -8.34 2.19 -9.54
C ARG A 45 -6.85 2.21 -9.15
N LYS A 46 -6.53 2.88 -8.04
CA LYS A 46 -5.17 2.96 -7.51
C LYS A 46 -5.08 2.31 -6.15
N ALA A 47 -3.92 1.74 -5.85
CA ALA A 47 -3.64 1.11 -4.58
C ALA A 47 -2.22 1.42 -4.12
N VAL A 48 -2.04 1.53 -2.81
CA VAL A 48 -0.75 1.76 -2.15
C VAL A 48 -0.58 0.71 -1.05
N LEU A 49 0.55 0.03 -1.04
CA LEU A 49 1.01 -0.79 0.07
C LEU A 49 1.72 0.10 1.09
N ILE A 50 1.39 -0.02 2.37
CA ILE A 50 2.08 0.68 3.46
C ILE A 50 2.53 -0.35 4.48
N GLY A 51 3.78 -0.27 4.92
CA GLY A 51 4.32 -1.19 5.92
C GLY A 51 5.26 -0.51 6.93
N GLU A 52 5.46 -1.16 8.07
CA GLU A 52 6.51 -0.84 9.04
C GLU A 52 7.71 -1.76 8.79
N VAL A 53 8.88 -1.19 8.56
CA VAL A 53 10.15 -1.93 8.41
C VAL A 53 11.14 -1.48 9.47
N GLU A 54 12.07 -2.36 9.86
CA GLU A 54 13.16 -2.03 10.77
C GLU A 54 14.47 -1.86 9.99
N ILE A 55 15.06 -0.67 10.06
CA ILE A 55 16.34 -0.34 9.43
C ILE A 55 17.25 0.23 10.51
N ASN A 56 18.40 -0.40 10.75
CA ASN A 56 19.36 0.02 11.79
C ASN A 56 18.71 0.23 13.18
N SER A 57 17.87 -0.73 13.60
CA SER A 57 17.09 -0.67 14.84
C SER A 57 16.08 0.47 14.94
N GLN A 58 15.79 1.15 13.83
CA GLN A 58 14.75 2.17 13.74
C GLN A 58 13.56 1.67 12.95
N LYS A 59 12.37 1.85 13.50
CA LYS A 59 11.10 1.54 12.84
C LYS A 59 10.71 2.66 11.90
N ILE A 60 10.60 2.35 10.62
CA ILE A 60 10.30 3.30 9.55
C ILE A 60 9.03 2.83 8.84
N ILE A 61 8.13 3.78 8.57
CA ILE A 61 6.97 3.51 7.73
C ILE A 61 7.34 3.77 6.28
N VAL A 62 7.15 2.77 5.44
CA VAL A 62 7.39 2.82 3.99
C VAL A 62 6.07 2.72 3.24
N SER A 63 6.02 3.28 2.03
CA SER A 63 4.86 3.22 1.17
C SER A 63 5.23 2.99 -0.29
N PHE A 64 4.48 2.14 -0.96
CA PHE A 64 4.69 1.77 -2.36
C PHE A 64 3.38 1.92 -3.14
N LEU A 65 3.39 2.71 -4.21
CA LEU A 65 2.32 2.72 -5.20
C LEU A 65 2.37 1.40 -5.98
N ILE A 66 1.21 0.75 -6.08
CA ILE A 66 1.06 -0.53 -6.77
C ILE A 66 0.60 -0.28 -8.21
N ASN A 67 1.38 -0.72 -9.18
CA ASN A 67 0.97 -0.82 -10.56
C ASN A 67 0.05 -2.04 -10.73
N ILE A 68 -1.24 -1.82 -10.52
CA ILE A 68 -2.26 -2.88 -10.58
C ILE A 68 -2.34 -3.55 -11.97
N HIS A 69 -1.97 -2.84 -13.03
CA HIS A 69 -1.96 -3.41 -14.38
C HIS A 69 -0.82 -4.38 -14.56
N LYS A 70 0.36 -4.04 -14.05
CA LYS A 70 1.52 -4.93 -14.13
C LYS A 70 1.37 -6.16 -13.22
N TRP A 71 0.77 -5.97 -12.04
CA TRP A 71 0.36 -7.09 -11.18
C TRP A 71 -0.60 -8.03 -11.89
N ALA A 72 -1.72 -7.50 -12.40
CA ALA A 72 -2.73 -8.31 -13.08
C ALA A 72 -2.20 -9.01 -14.34
N TRP A 73 -1.32 -8.35 -15.10
CA TRP A 73 -0.63 -9.00 -16.22
C TRP A 73 0.20 -10.19 -15.73
N ALA A 74 1.01 -10.03 -14.69
CA ALA A 74 1.86 -11.11 -14.21
C ALA A 74 1.03 -12.29 -13.65
N GLU A 75 -0.07 -12.02 -12.97
CA GLU A 75 -1.01 -13.08 -12.57
C GLU A 75 -1.61 -13.80 -13.78
N ALA A 76 -1.96 -13.08 -14.85
CA ALA A 76 -2.51 -13.66 -16.08
C ALA A 76 -1.49 -14.53 -16.84
N GLU A 77 -0.19 -14.21 -16.76
CA GLU A 77 0.90 -15.05 -17.28
C GLU A 77 1.17 -16.29 -16.41
N GLY A 78 0.48 -16.43 -15.28
CA GLY A 78 0.60 -17.59 -14.38
C GLY A 78 1.68 -17.45 -13.31
N PHE A 79 2.25 -16.26 -13.11
CA PHE A 79 3.19 -16.03 -12.01
C PHE A 79 2.46 -16.03 -10.66
N THR A 80 3.05 -16.71 -9.67
CA THR A 80 2.57 -16.65 -8.29
C THR A 80 2.90 -15.30 -7.66
N ARG A 81 2.20 -14.92 -6.58
CA ARG A 81 2.46 -13.66 -5.87
C ARG A 81 3.93 -13.50 -5.44
N ASN A 82 4.55 -14.59 -4.96
CA ASN A 82 5.96 -14.59 -4.57
C ASN A 82 6.87 -14.33 -5.77
N GLU A 83 6.61 -14.97 -6.91
CA GLU A 83 7.37 -14.71 -8.13
C GLU A 83 7.18 -13.28 -8.65
N ILE A 84 5.99 -12.70 -8.49
CA ILE A 84 5.74 -11.31 -8.86
C ILE A 84 6.59 -10.37 -8.03
N ILE A 85 6.65 -10.60 -6.71
CA ILE A 85 7.49 -9.82 -5.80
C ILE A 85 8.98 -10.01 -6.16
N ASP A 86 9.43 -11.24 -6.38
CA ASP A 86 10.83 -11.54 -6.63
C ASP A 86 11.32 -11.02 -7.99
N LYS A 87 10.52 -11.21 -9.06
CA LYS A 87 10.94 -10.92 -10.44
C LYS A 87 10.54 -9.52 -10.90
N PHE A 88 9.40 -9.00 -10.44
CA PHE A 88 8.79 -7.77 -10.97
C PHE A 88 8.61 -6.68 -9.91
N SER A 89 9.21 -6.80 -8.72
CA SER A 89 9.07 -5.81 -7.65
C SER A 89 9.26 -4.37 -8.11
N LYS A 90 10.31 -4.11 -8.91
CA LYS A 90 10.61 -2.75 -9.41
C LYS A 90 9.61 -2.21 -10.43
N GLU A 91 8.88 -3.10 -11.10
CA GLU A 91 7.88 -2.74 -12.12
C GLU A 91 6.48 -2.60 -11.51
N VAL A 92 6.24 -3.36 -10.45
CA VAL A 92 4.98 -3.42 -9.70
C VAL A 92 4.93 -2.35 -8.63
N PHE A 93 6.02 -2.12 -7.91
CA PHE A 93 6.06 -1.24 -6.75
C PHE A 93 6.93 -0.03 -7.04
N THR A 94 6.34 1.15 -6.91
CA THR A 94 7.07 2.42 -6.93
C THR A 94 7.06 3.01 -5.53
N GLU A 95 8.24 3.20 -4.94
CA GLU A 95 8.33 3.85 -3.63
C GLU A 95 7.80 5.28 -3.71
N ILE A 96 6.94 5.64 -2.76
CA ILE A 96 6.40 6.99 -2.63
C ILE A 96 6.55 7.45 -1.19
N LYS A 97 6.66 8.77 -1.00
CA LYS A 97 6.65 9.37 0.34
C LYS A 97 5.28 9.20 0.99
N ILE A 98 5.26 8.96 2.30
CA ILE A 98 4.00 8.72 3.03
C ILE A 98 3.03 9.91 2.95
N GLU A 99 3.57 11.14 2.89
CA GLU A 99 2.77 12.37 2.75
C GLU A 99 2.11 12.49 1.38
N LYS A 100 2.60 11.74 0.39
CA LYS A 100 2.12 11.74 -0.98
C LYS A 100 1.11 10.63 -1.28
N VAL A 101 0.80 9.78 -0.30
CA VAL A 101 -0.13 8.65 -0.50
C VAL A 101 -1.52 9.13 -0.96
N VAL A 102 -2.08 10.14 -0.29
CA VAL A 102 -3.40 10.66 -0.65
C VAL A 102 -3.38 11.20 -2.08
N GLU A 103 -2.45 12.10 -2.41
CA GLU A 103 -2.31 12.67 -3.76
C GLU A 103 -2.19 11.60 -4.85
N ASN A 104 -1.47 10.50 -4.58
CA ASN A 104 -1.30 9.41 -5.53
C ASN A 104 -2.53 8.51 -5.65
N LEU A 105 -3.43 8.49 -4.66
CA LEU A 105 -4.66 7.70 -4.70
C LEU A 105 -5.86 8.45 -5.30
N ILE A 106 -5.73 9.76 -5.58
CA ILE A 106 -6.77 10.57 -6.24
C ILE A 106 -6.69 10.40 -7.76
#